data_AF-A0A1Q6RQC9-F1
#
_entry.id   AF-A0A1Q6RQC9-F1
#
_cell.length_a   1.000
_cell.length_b   1.000
_cell.length_c   1.000
_cell.angle_alpha   90.00
_cell.angle_beta   90.00
_cell.angle_gamma   90.00
#
_symmetry.space_group_name_H-M   'P 1'
#
loop_
_entity.id
_entity.type
_entity.pdbx_description
1 polymer ?
#
loop_
_entity_poly.entity_id
_entity_poly.type
_entity_poly.pdbx_seq_one_letter_code
_entity_poly.pdbx_strand_id
1 'polypeptide(L)'
;MRKKLIAVMTAGAMMAMAGAPVQAAKGEKDIVVAQADGNVSQDSVDRANELLNAMPEKVLEGFCDNGWKFYVTDKNLANTFYAGVYNSVKGVTDFDNHEIFIEQREAAVETAVVHEFGHYLDCINGYQSNTAEFADIFNSESNSFVQTFNIMMSENSLPMAFIGITMESRKR
;
A
#
# COMPACT_ATOMS: atom_id res chain seq x y z
N MET A 1 -3.72 13.80 -64.00
CA MET A 1 -4.16 12.61 -63.23
C MET A 1 -3.02 11.62 -63.12
N ARG A 2 -2.41 11.43 -61.94
CA ARG A 2 -1.68 10.19 -61.56
C ARG A 2 -1.72 10.06 -60.04
N LYS A 3 -2.38 9.01 -59.56
CA LYS A 3 -2.51 8.61 -58.15
C LYS A 3 -1.14 8.20 -57.62
N LYS A 4 -0.75 8.69 -56.44
CA LYS A 4 0.38 8.13 -55.68
C LYS A 4 -0.17 7.03 -54.76
N LEU A 5 0.05 5.77 -55.15
CA LEU A 5 0.10 4.66 -54.21
C LEU A 5 1.44 4.79 -53.47
N ILE A 6 1.41 4.90 -52.15
CA ILE A 6 2.59 4.68 -51.31
C ILE A 6 2.37 3.36 -50.60
N ALA A 7 3.16 2.37 -51.00
CA ALA A 7 3.26 1.07 -50.36
C ALA A 7 3.82 1.25 -48.95
N VAL A 8 3.13 0.69 -47.97
CA VAL A 8 3.64 0.50 -46.61
C VAL A 8 4.58 -0.71 -46.67
N MET A 9 5.89 -0.45 -46.57
CA MET A 9 6.90 -1.46 -46.31
C MET A 9 7.29 -1.37 -44.84
N THR A 10 6.93 -2.42 -44.11
CA THR A 10 7.30 -2.69 -42.73
C THR A 10 8.81 -2.86 -42.63
N ALA A 11 9.45 -2.18 -41.67
CA ALA A 11 10.76 -2.54 -41.18
C ALA A 11 10.72 -2.48 -39.65
N GLY A 12 10.63 -3.65 -39.03
CA GLY A 12 10.80 -3.80 -37.59
C GLY A 12 12.22 -3.40 -37.20
N ALA A 13 12.32 -2.51 -36.23
CA ALA A 13 13.55 -2.30 -35.47
C ALA A 13 13.25 -2.77 -34.04
N MET A 14 13.75 -3.95 -33.68
CA MET A 14 13.86 -4.35 -32.29
C MET A 14 14.94 -3.47 -31.66
N MET A 15 14.52 -2.49 -30.86
CA MET A 15 15.43 -1.74 -29.99
C MET A 15 15.85 -2.69 -28.87
N ALA A 16 17.09 -3.17 -28.94
CA ALA A 16 17.76 -3.77 -27.80
C ALA A 16 17.97 -2.66 -26.75
N MET A 17 17.16 -2.67 -25.70
CA MET A 17 17.40 -1.81 -24.53
C MET A 17 18.58 -2.42 -23.78
N ALA A 18 19.77 -1.87 -23.99
CA ALA A 18 20.95 -2.17 -23.18
C ALA A 18 20.61 -1.85 -21.72
N GLY A 19 20.54 -2.87 -20.87
CA GLY A 19 20.38 -2.71 -19.44
C GLY A 19 21.54 -1.89 -18.87
N ALA A 20 21.26 -0.66 -18.45
CA ALA A 20 22.16 0.06 -17.58
C ALA A 20 22.30 -0.75 -16.28
N PRO A 21 23.52 -0.96 -15.77
CA PRO A 21 23.69 -1.62 -14.48
C PRO A 21 23.04 -0.73 -13.42
N VAL A 22 21.97 -1.22 -12.80
CA VAL A 22 21.44 -0.64 -11.55
C VAL A 22 22.56 -0.79 -10.53
N GLN A 23 23.28 0.30 -10.30
CA GLN A 23 24.23 0.38 -9.21
C GLN A 23 23.40 0.31 -7.92
N ALA A 24 23.57 -0.78 -7.17
CA ALA A 24 23.02 -0.92 -5.84
C ALA A 24 23.41 0.31 -5.03
N ALA A 25 22.40 1.06 -4.59
CA ALA A 25 22.60 2.23 -3.77
C ALA A 25 23.34 1.82 -2.49
N LYS A 26 24.31 2.64 -2.14
CA LYS A 26 25.19 2.55 -0.99
C LYS A 26 24.35 2.54 0.29
N GLY A 27 24.27 1.40 0.98
CA GLY A 27 23.71 1.17 2.32
C GLY A 27 22.66 2.19 2.77
N GLU A 28 21.41 2.00 2.34
CA GLU A 28 20.26 2.74 2.87
C GLU A 28 20.20 2.51 4.39
N LYS A 29 20.02 3.60 5.12
CA LYS A 29 19.83 3.55 6.57
C LYS A 29 18.38 3.14 6.79
N ASP A 30 18.15 1.98 7.39
CA ASP A 30 16.80 1.59 7.80
C ASP A 30 16.23 2.66 8.75
N ILE A 31 15.08 3.22 8.36
CA ILE A 31 14.33 4.15 9.20
C ILE A 31 13.41 3.31 10.08
N VAL A 32 13.53 3.51 11.39
CA VAL A 32 12.62 2.90 12.36
C VAL A 32 11.36 3.78 12.43
N VAL A 33 10.25 3.22 11.97
CA VAL A 33 8.94 3.89 11.92
C VAL A 33 7.93 3.19 12.82
N ALA A 34 7.83 1.86 12.72
CA ALA A 34 6.91 1.07 13.51
C ALA A 34 7.49 0.79 14.91
N GLN A 35 6.64 0.93 15.93
CA GLN A 35 6.96 0.63 17.33
C GLN A 35 5.89 -0.24 17.99
N ALA A 36 6.25 -0.95 19.05
CA ALA A 36 5.30 -1.72 19.84
C ALA A 36 4.37 -0.80 20.65
N ASP A 37 3.10 -1.19 20.73
CA ASP A 37 2.09 -0.66 21.64
C ASP A 37 1.40 -1.83 22.37
N GLY A 38 1.81 -2.08 23.60
CA GLY A 38 1.36 -3.22 24.41
C GLY A 38 2.35 -4.39 24.41
N ASN A 39 1.85 -5.59 24.66
CA ASN A 39 2.66 -6.81 24.73
C ASN A 39 2.80 -7.47 23.35
N VAL A 40 3.66 -6.88 22.53
CA VAL A 40 3.86 -7.27 21.12
C VAL A 40 5.24 -7.92 20.95
N SER A 41 5.33 -8.91 20.07
CA SER A 41 6.61 -9.53 19.71
C SER A 41 7.49 -8.55 18.94
N GLN A 42 8.78 -8.48 19.27
CA GLN A 42 9.74 -7.67 18.53
C GLN A 42 9.83 -8.11 17.07
N ASP A 43 9.72 -9.41 16.78
CA ASP A 43 9.72 -9.93 15.41
C ASP A 43 8.62 -9.31 14.55
N SER A 44 7.44 -9.04 15.12
CA SER A 44 6.33 -8.39 14.41
C SER A 44 6.61 -6.92 14.12
N VAL A 45 7.29 -6.24 15.04
CA VAL A 45 7.71 -4.83 14.88
C VAL A 45 8.83 -4.72 13.85
N ASP A 46 9.82 -5.59 13.93
CA ASP A 46 10.93 -5.66 12.99
C ASP A 46 10.40 -5.94 11.59
N ARG A 47 9.48 -6.92 11.47
CA ARG A 47 8.84 -7.23 10.19
C ARG A 47 8.04 -6.07 9.62
N ALA A 48 7.32 -5.32 10.45
CA ALA A 48 6.63 -4.11 10.00
C ALA A 48 7.63 -3.05 9.48
N ASN A 49 8.75 -2.85 10.17
CA ASN A 49 9.80 -1.93 9.70
C ASN A 49 10.46 -2.42 8.41
N GLU A 50 10.73 -3.70 8.23
CA GLU A 50 11.24 -4.26 6.97
C GLU A 50 10.31 -3.93 5.80
N LEU A 51 8.99 -4.12 5.99
CA LEU A 51 7.99 -3.80 4.97
C LEU A 51 7.91 -2.30 4.67
N LEU A 52 8.03 -1.45 5.69
CA LEU A 52 8.04 0.01 5.51
C LEU A 52 9.31 0.48 4.79
N ASN A 53 10.47 -0.10 5.08
CA ASN A 53 11.75 0.25 4.44
C ASN A 53 11.85 -0.19 2.96
N ALA A 54 10.84 -0.89 2.42
CA ALA A 54 10.69 -1.02 0.97
C ALA A 54 10.26 0.29 0.28
N MET A 55 9.77 1.28 1.05
CA MET A 55 9.36 2.59 0.56
C MET A 55 10.55 3.57 0.48
N PRO A 56 10.48 4.61 -0.36
CA PRO A 56 11.55 5.61 -0.44
C PRO A 56 11.81 6.30 0.91
N GLU A 57 13.09 6.47 1.27
CA GLU A 57 13.52 7.07 2.55
C GLU A 57 12.77 8.37 2.88
N LYS A 58 12.67 9.29 1.92
CA LYS A 58 12.00 10.59 2.10
C LYS A 58 10.52 10.49 2.46
N VAL A 59 9.85 9.42 2.03
CA VAL A 59 8.45 9.17 2.37
C VAL A 59 8.32 8.79 3.84
N LEU A 60 9.23 7.96 4.34
CA LEU A 60 9.29 7.54 5.74
C LEU A 60 9.75 8.69 6.65
N GLU A 61 10.74 9.47 6.23
CA GLU A 61 11.15 10.70 6.95
C GLU A 61 9.98 11.68 7.06
N GLY A 62 9.27 11.91 5.94
CA GLY A 62 8.10 12.77 5.93
C GLY A 62 6.98 12.30 6.86
N PHE A 63 6.78 10.98 7.00
CA PHE A 63 5.84 10.43 7.98
C PHE A 63 6.22 10.83 9.41
N CYS A 64 7.49 10.62 9.79
CA CYS A 64 7.99 10.96 11.11
C CYS A 64 7.97 12.48 11.38
N ASP A 65 8.41 13.28 10.40
CA ASP A 65 8.49 14.74 10.51
C ASP A 65 7.12 15.41 10.62
N ASN A 66 6.09 14.81 10.00
CA ASN A 66 4.70 15.25 10.11
C ASN A 66 4.03 14.82 11.43
N GLY A 67 4.78 14.19 12.34
CA GLY A 67 4.32 13.80 13.67
C GLY A 67 3.42 12.56 13.68
N TRP A 68 3.37 11.80 12.59
CA TRP A 68 2.64 10.55 12.55
C TRP A 68 3.36 9.45 13.33
N LYS A 69 2.59 8.50 13.85
CA LYS A 69 3.11 7.34 14.58
C LYS A 69 2.55 6.06 14.03
N PHE A 70 3.38 5.02 14.02
CA PHE A 70 3.01 3.70 13.52
C PHE A 70 3.20 2.66 14.61
N TYR A 71 2.13 1.95 14.93
CA TYR A 71 2.08 1.01 16.03
C TYR A 71 1.77 -0.40 15.52
N VAL A 72 2.55 -1.38 15.97
CA VAL A 72 2.08 -2.76 16.04
C VAL A 72 1.53 -2.97 17.45
N THR A 73 0.33 -3.53 17.58
CA THR A 73 -0.41 -3.56 18.86
C THR A 73 -1.10 -4.89 19.14
N ASP A 74 -1.23 -5.22 20.44
CA ASP A 74 -2.03 -6.33 20.95
C ASP A 74 -3.52 -5.99 21.16
N LYS A 75 -3.91 -4.74 20.87
CA LYS A 75 -5.31 -4.27 20.93
C LYS A 75 -6.18 -4.99 19.91
N ASN A 76 -7.39 -5.36 20.33
CA ASN A 76 -8.45 -5.75 19.39
C ASN A 76 -8.99 -4.51 18.68
N LEU A 77 -8.53 -4.26 17.46
CA LEU A 77 -8.86 -3.05 16.71
C LEU A 77 -10.36 -2.93 16.38
N ALA A 78 -11.03 -4.06 16.14
CA ALA A 78 -12.47 -4.09 15.87
C ALA A 78 -13.28 -3.55 17.06
N ASN A 79 -12.89 -3.89 18.28
CA ASN A 79 -13.54 -3.39 19.49
C ASN A 79 -13.13 -1.95 19.81
N THR A 80 -11.83 -1.65 19.71
CA THR A 80 -11.28 -0.35 20.10
C THR A 80 -11.77 0.79 19.21
N PHE A 81 -11.75 0.61 17.89
CA PHE A 81 -12.06 1.68 16.93
C PHE A 81 -13.47 1.58 16.34
N TYR A 82 -14.07 0.39 16.35
CA TYR A 82 -15.34 0.14 15.66
C TYR A 82 -16.42 -0.46 16.55
N ALA A 83 -16.27 -0.36 17.88
CA ALA A 83 -17.26 -0.84 18.86
C ALA A 83 -17.73 -2.30 18.62
N GLY A 84 -16.87 -3.13 18.03
CA GLY A 84 -17.14 -4.55 17.78
C GLY A 84 -18.09 -4.85 16.62
N VAL A 85 -18.39 -3.86 15.76
CA VAL A 85 -19.24 -3.99 14.56
C VAL A 85 -18.65 -4.99 13.55
N TYR A 86 -17.32 -5.06 13.47
CA TYR A 86 -16.60 -6.02 12.64
C TYR A 86 -16.17 -7.25 13.46
N ASN A 87 -16.00 -8.39 12.81
CA ASN A 87 -15.47 -9.59 13.45
C ASN A 87 -13.97 -9.45 13.74
N SER A 88 -13.22 -8.87 12.80
CA SER A 88 -11.77 -8.74 12.85
C SER A 88 -11.33 -7.57 11.98
N VAL A 89 -10.36 -6.80 12.47
CA VAL A 89 -9.76 -5.65 11.80
C VAL A 89 -8.25 -5.78 11.93
N LYS A 90 -7.55 -5.76 10.80
CA LYS A 90 -6.10 -5.97 10.74
C LYS A 90 -5.29 -4.69 10.93
N GLY A 91 -5.83 -3.57 10.45
CA GLY A 91 -5.19 -2.26 10.51
C GLY A 91 -6.20 -1.13 10.64
N VAL A 92 -5.74 0.01 11.14
CA VAL A 92 -6.48 1.26 11.22
C VAL A 92 -5.54 2.43 10.98
N THR A 93 -5.92 3.33 10.09
CA THR A 93 -5.32 4.67 9.95
C THR A 93 -6.23 5.70 10.61
N ASP A 94 -5.82 6.21 11.77
CA ASP A 94 -6.51 7.27 12.50
C ASP A 94 -5.97 8.64 12.10
N PHE A 95 -6.67 9.28 11.16
CA PHE A 95 -6.30 10.59 10.63
C PHE A 95 -6.46 11.72 11.64
N ASP A 96 -7.35 11.59 12.62
CA ASP A 96 -7.58 12.67 13.60
C ASP A 96 -6.43 12.72 14.61
N ASN A 97 -5.87 11.57 14.96
CA ASN A 97 -4.76 11.46 15.92
C ASN A 97 -3.38 11.33 15.26
N HIS A 98 -3.31 11.18 13.94
CA HIS A 98 -2.09 10.87 13.17
C HIS A 98 -1.42 9.56 13.63
N GLU A 99 -2.21 8.52 13.84
CA GLU A 99 -1.73 7.23 14.33
C GLU A 99 -2.17 6.11 13.40
N ILE A 100 -1.26 5.18 13.10
CA ILE A 100 -1.56 3.94 12.39
C ILE A 100 -1.39 2.78 13.37
N PHE A 101 -2.36 1.88 13.41
CA PHE A 101 -2.33 0.68 14.23
C PHE A 101 -2.43 -0.56 13.36
N ILE A 102 -1.53 -1.51 13.56
CA ILE A 102 -1.56 -2.84 12.97
C ILE A 102 -1.70 -3.86 14.10
N GLU A 103 -2.68 -4.74 13.99
CA GLU A 103 -2.83 -5.81 14.97
C GLU A 103 -1.67 -6.80 14.84
N GLN A 104 -1.13 -7.29 15.96
CA GLN A 104 0.07 -8.13 15.99
C GLN A 104 -0.03 -9.51 15.31
N ARG A 105 -1.17 -9.86 14.71
CA ARG A 105 -1.34 -11.13 13.98
C ARG A 105 -0.44 -11.11 12.74
N GLU A 106 0.27 -12.20 12.48
CA GLU A 106 1.14 -12.34 11.29
C GLU A 106 0.44 -11.91 10.00
N ALA A 107 -0.78 -12.41 9.76
CA ALA A 107 -1.57 -12.04 8.59
C ALA A 107 -1.93 -10.54 8.52
N ALA A 108 -1.99 -9.84 9.65
CA ALA A 108 -2.20 -8.39 9.68
C ALA A 108 -0.90 -7.65 9.37
N VAL A 109 0.23 -8.03 10.00
CA VAL A 109 1.54 -7.45 9.69
C VAL A 109 1.89 -7.58 8.20
N GLU A 110 1.72 -8.76 7.61
CA GLU A 110 2.08 -9.01 6.21
C GLU A 110 1.20 -8.26 5.19
N THR A 111 -0.05 -7.94 5.54
CA THR A 111 -1.02 -7.41 4.56
C THR A 111 -1.50 -5.99 4.83
N ALA A 112 -1.45 -5.52 6.08
CA ALA A 112 -1.97 -4.23 6.47
C ALA A 112 -0.89 -3.15 6.57
N VAL A 113 0.39 -3.50 6.80
CA VAL A 113 1.44 -2.49 7.06
C VAL A 113 1.57 -1.46 5.93
N VAL A 114 1.87 -1.92 4.72
CA VAL A 114 2.04 -1.04 3.55
C VAL A 114 0.69 -0.42 3.14
N HIS A 115 -0.40 -1.14 3.38
CA HIS A 115 -1.75 -0.70 3.03
C HIS A 115 -2.19 0.51 3.87
N GLU A 116 -2.09 0.45 5.19
CA GLU A 116 -2.42 1.59 6.07
C GLU A 116 -1.46 2.75 5.84
N PHE A 117 -0.18 2.47 5.57
CA PHE A 117 0.76 3.52 5.16
C PHE A 117 0.35 4.18 3.83
N GLY A 118 -0.24 3.42 2.92
CA GLY A 118 -0.84 3.93 1.69
C GLY A 118 -2.00 4.91 1.93
N HIS A 119 -2.82 4.68 2.95
CA HIS A 119 -3.88 5.62 3.36
C HIS A 119 -3.31 6.95 3.85
N TYR A 120 -2.23 6.91 4.65
CA TYR A 120 -1.49 8.12 5.00
C TYR A 120 -1.01 8.87 3.75
N LEU A 121 -0.36 8.16 2.82
CA LEU A 121 0.16 8.76 1.59
C LEU A 121 -0.93 9.39 0.72
N ASP A 122 -2.07 8.72 0.58
CA ASP A 122 -3.19 9.27 -0.19
C ASP A 122 -3.73 10.55 0.48
N CYS A 123 -3.89 10.54 1.80
CA CYS A 123 -4.35 11.70 2.56
C CYS A 123 -3.42 12.91 2.43
N ILE A 124 -2.11 12.76 2.62
CA ILE A 124 -1.18 13.89 2.53
C ILE A 124 -1.06 14.44 1.10
N ASN A 125 -1.43 13.65 0.09
CA ASN A 125 -1.47 14.07 -1.30
C ASN A 125 -2.85 14.58 -1.73
N GLY A 126 -3.76 14.83 -0.79
CA GLY A 126 -5.08 15.41 -1.07
C GLY A 126 -6.10 14.41 -1.60
N TYR A 127 -5.99 13.15 -1.20
CA TYR A 127 -6.86 12.04 -1.61
C TYR A 127 -6.93 11.87 -3.13
N GLN A 128 -5.77 11.63 -3.75
CA GLN A 128 -5.67 11.36 -5.19
C GLN A 128 -6.54 10.17 -5.61
N SER A 129 -6.74 9.21 -4.70
CA SER A 129 -7.64 8.07 -4.91
C SER A 129 -9.10 8.45 -5.21
N ASN A 130 -9.53 9.66 -4.80
CA ASN A 130 -10.89 10.17 -5.04
C ASN A 130 -11.02 10.93 -6.37
N THR A 131 -9.94 11.07 -7.14
CA THR A 131 -9.97 11.74 -8.44
C THR A 131 -10.58 10.84 -9.52
N ALA A 132 -11.18 11.46 -10.54
CA ALA A 132 -11.69 10.72 -11.69
C ALA A 132 -10.57 9.99 -12.44
N GLU A 133 -9.38 10.60 -12.54
CA GLU A 133 -8.21 9.99 -13.18
C GLU A 133 -7.80 8.69 -12.47
N PHE A 134 -7.71 8.70 -11.14
CA PHE A 134 -7.40 7.49 -10.39
C PHE A 134 -8.50 6.43 -10.53
N ALA A 135 -9.78 6.83 -10.52
CA ALA A 135 -10.89 5.92 -10.73
C ALA A 135 -10.83 5.23 -12.10
N ASP A 136 -10.47 5.96 -13.16
CA ASP A 136 -10.31 5.41 -14.51
C ASP A 136 -9.14 4.40 -14.60
N ILE A 137 -8.02 4.70 -13.94
CA ILE A 137 -6.88 3.77 -13.82
C ILE A 137 -7.30 2.53 -13.03
N PHE A 138 -7.93 2.69 -11.87
CA PHE A 138 -8.38 1.58 -11.03
C PHE A 138 -9.31 0.63 -11.79
N ASN A 139 -10.31 1.18 -12.48
CA ASN A 139 -11.27 0.40 -13.23
C ASN A 139 -10.63 -0.36 -14.40
N SER A 140 -9.56 0.18 -14.98
CA SER A 140 -8.85 -0.47 -16.09
C SER A 140 -7.80 -1.49 -15.64
N GLU A 141 -7.19 -1.31 -14.47
CA GLU A 141 -6.01 -2.09 -14.05
C GLU A 141 -6.22 -3.04 -12.86
N SER A 142 -7.22 -2.81 -12.00
CA SER A 142 -7.42 -3.59 -10.76
C SER A 142 -7.54 -5.10 -10.99
N ASN A 143 -8.30 -5.52 -12.01
CA ASN A 143 -8.42 -6.95 -12.34
C ASN A 143 -7.09 -7.55 -12.80
N SER A 144 -6.32 -6.82 -13.61
CA SER A 144 -5.01 -7.27 -14.09
C SER A 144 -4.01 -7.39 -12.94
N PHE A 145 -4.04 -6.44 -12.01
CA PHE A 145 -3.24 -6.46 -10.79
C PHE A 145 -3.55 -7.69 -9.93
N VAL A 146 -4.84 -7.94 -9.66
CA VAL A 146 -5.31 -9.10 -8.89
C VAL A 146 -4.87 -10.42 -9.53
N GLN A 147 -5.02 -10.55 -10.84
CA GLN A 147 -4.63 -11.78 -11.55
C GLN A 147 -3.12 -12.00 -11.57
N THR A 148 -2.34 -10.94 -11.75
CA THR A 148 -0.87 -11.02 -11.83
C THR A 148 -0.25 -11.39 -10.49
N PHE A 149 -0.76 -10.82 -9.41
CA PHE A 149 -0.21 -11.01 -8.06
C PHE A 149 -1.01 -12.00 -7.21
N ASN A 150 -2.06 -12.61 -7.78
CA ASN A 150 -2.93 -13.60 -7.12
C ASN A 150 -3.47 -13.12 -5.76
N ILE A 151 -4.00 -11.89 -5.72
CA ILE A 151 -4.51 -11.23 -4.51
C ILE A 151 -6.00 -11.52 -4.36
N MET A 152 -6.45 -12.07 -3.22
CA MET A 152 -7.89 -12.23 -2.94
C MET A 152 -8.53 -10.88 -2.60
N MET A 153 -9.36 -10.35 -3.51
CA MET A 153 -10.24 -9.21 -3.25
C MET A 153 -11.45 -9.69 -2.43
N SER A 154 -11.66 -9.15 -1.22
CA SER A 154 -12.91 -9.39 -0.47
C SER A 154 -14.01 -8.42 -0.92
N GLU A 155 -15.26 -8.89 -1.04
CA GLU A 155 -16.38 -8.31 -1.81
C GLU A 155 -16.85 -6.87 -1.48
N ASN A 156 -16.21 -6.12 -0.58
CA ASN A 156 -16.66 -4.77 -0.18
C ASN A 156 -15.63 -3.64 -0.39
N SER A 157 -14.54 -3.87 -1.12
CA SER A 157 -13.41 -2.94 -1.25
C SER A 157 -13.44 -2.10 -2.52
N LEU A 158 -14.52 -1.34 -2.74
CA LEU A 158 -14.61 -0.38 -3.84
C LEU A 158 -13.68 0.82 -3.52
N PRO A 159 -13.10 1.44 -4.57
CA PRO A 159 -11.71 1.94 -4.80
C PRO A 159 -10.57 1.70 -3.79
N MET A 160 -10.85 1.43 -2.52
CA MET A 160 -9.81 1.34 -1.50
C MET A 160 -8.90 0.13 -1.72
N ALA A 161 -9.29 -0.92 -2.44
CA ALA A 161 -8.44 -2.10 -2.64
C ALA A 161 -7.17 -1.89 -3.46
N PHE A 162 -7.07 -0.82 -4.27
CA PHE A 162 -5.80 -0.45 -4.90
C PHE A 162 -4.80 0.15 -3.90
N ILE A 163 -5.30 0.54 -2.72
CA ILE A 163 -4.56 1.07 -1.56
C ILE A 163 -5.08 0.35 -0.27
N GLY A 164 -5.51 -0.91 -0.41
CA GLY A 164 -6.18 -1.81 0.54
C GLY A 164 -7.51 -1.35 1.22
N ILE A 165 -8.35 -2.34 1.52
CA ILE A 165 -9.06 -2.53 2.82
C ILE A 165 -9.04 -4.05 3.00
N THR A 166 -8.46 -4.56 4.10
CA THR A 166 -8.65 -5.96 4.52
C THR A 166 -9.53 -6.00 5.77
N MET A 167 -10.85 -5.90 5.58
CA MET A 167 -11.82 -6.16 6.65
C MET A 167 -12.30 -7.60 6.59
N GLU A 168 -12.30 -8.27 7.74
CA GLU A 168 -12.80 -9.64 7.84
C GLU A 168 -14.22 -9.61 8.39
N SER A 169 -15.21 -9.68 7.48
CA SER A 169 -16.66 -9.87 7.67
C SER A 169 -17.38 -9.07 8.79
N ARG A 170 -18.49 -8.40 8.45
CA ARG A 170 -19.39 -7.82 9.46
C ARG A 170 -20.12 -8.91 10.24
N LYS A 171 -20.38 -8.68 11.53
CA LYS A 171 -21.35 -9.49 12.28
C LYS A 171 -22.73 -9.29 11.65
N ARG A 172 -23.33 -10.38 11.17
CA ARG A 172 -24.72 -10.39 10.66
C ARG A 172 -25.69 -10.29 11.82
#